data_AF-X6LQD2-F1
#
_entry.id   AF-X6LQD2-F1
#
_cell.length_a   1.000
_cell.length_b   1.000
_cell.length_c   1.000
_cell.angle_alpha   90.00
_cell.angle_beta   90.00
_cell.angle_gamma   90.00
#
_symmetry.space_group_name_H-M   'P 1'
#
loop_
_entity.id
_entity.type
_entity.pdbx_description
1 polymer ?
#
loop_
_entity_poly.entity_id
_entity_poly.type
_entity_poly.pdbx_seq_one_letter_code
_entity_poly.pdbx_strand_id
1 'polypeptide(L)'
;MGEYAQRMRQAHEEEERRKKEMEQKQREAEQQKYNDPTNTQDLQKKLFGDWMKQLEELDAGDGEMEVKPVQLGDASIASPFTSKTSSIESTLDIIRQGRCTLVTTLQMYSILALNCMVTAYSLSVLYFDGVKYGDTQMTITGMMIAALFFFVTQSEPQEFLSAQQPHVSVFCPYIVLSLVGQILTHLCILMLAVKWSKPYTPTDE
;
A
#
# COMPACT_ATOMS: atom_id res chain seq x y z
N MET A 1 -0.81 89.50 -17.89
CA MET A 1 -0.88 88.66 -16.68
C MET A 1 -1.91 87.52 -16.79
N GLY A 2 -3.02 87.67 -17.53
CA GLY A 2 -4.04 86.60 -17.67
C GLY A 2 -3.62 85.39 -18.52
N GLU A 3 -2.95 85.60 -19.65
CA GLU A 3 -2.56 84.49 -20.57
C GLU A 3 -1.51 83.54 -19.98
N TYR A 4 -0.56 84.06 -19.18
CA TYR A 4 0.43 83.25 -18.49
C TYR A 4 -0.20 82.34 -17.43
N ALA A 5 -1.19 82.84 -16.68
CA ALA A 5 -1.91 82.04 -15.69
C ALA A 5 -2.77 80.94 -16.35
N GLN A 6 -3.36 81.22 -17.53
CA GLN A 6 -4.09 80.20 -18.30
C GLN A 6 -3.16 79.13 -18.88
N ARG A 7 -2.00 79.50 -19.43
CA ARG A 7 -1.03 78.53 -19.95
C ARG A 7 -0.43 77.66 -18.85
N MET A 8 -0.17 78.20 -17.67
CA MET A 8 0.31 77.42 -16.52
C MET A 8 -0.75 76.44 -16.00
N ARG A 9 -2.03 76.81 -16.01
CA ARG A 9 -3.13 75.87 -15.67
C ARG A 9 -3.27 74.76 -16.71
N GLN A 10 -3.20 75.09 -18.00
CA GLN A 10 -3.25 74.11 -19.08
C GLN A 10 -2.06 73.14 -19.02
N ALA A 11 -0.85 73.63 -18.76
CA ALA A 11 0.34 72.79 -18.62
C ALA A 11 0.24 71.84 -17.41
N HIS A 12 -0.29 72.32 -16.27
CA HIS A 12 -0.49 71.47 -15.09
C HIS A 12 -1.60 70.42 -15.30
N GLU A 13 -2.67 70.76 -16.00
CA GLU A 13 -3.72 69.80 -16.37
C GLU A 13 -3.21 68.73 -17.36
N GLU A 14 -2.29 69.09 -18.25
CA GLU A 14 -1.68 68.19 -19.21
C GLU A 14 -0.64 67.25 -18.54
N GLU A 15 0.15 67.74 -17.58
CA GLU A 15 1.02 66.92 -16.74
C GLU A 15 0.24 65.94 -15.86
N GLU A 16 -0.85 66.40 -15.24
CA GLU A 16 -1.77 65.55 -14.46
C GLU A 16 -2.37 64.43 -15.32
N ARG A 17 -2.78 64.75 -16.56
CA ARG A 17 -3.28 63.75 -17.52
C ARG A 17 -2.19 62.75 -17.90
N ARG A 18 -0.98 63.20 -18.22
CA ARG A 18 0.16 62.33 -18.54
C ARG A 18 0.55 61.42 -17.38
N LYS A 19 0.50 61.93 -16.15
CA LYS A 19 0.79 61.16 -14.95
C LYS A 19 -0.25 60.06 -14.72
N LYS A 20 -1.54 60.37 -14.89
CA LYS A 20 -2.64 59.40 -14.82
C LYS A 20 -2.55 58.34 -15.92
N GLU A 21 -2.18 58.73 -17.14
CA GLU A 21 -1.95 57.79 -18.26
C GLU A 21 -0.76 56.85 -17.98
N MET A 22 0.33 57.36 -17.40
CA MET A 22 1.48 56.52 -17.03
C MET A 22 1.16 55.55 -15.88
N GLU A 23 0.46 56.01 -14.85
CA GLU A 23 0.00 55.15 -13.75
C GLU A 23 -0.99 54.08 -14.23
N GLN A 24 -1.88 54.43 -15.16
CA GLN A 24 -2.81 53.48 -15.76
C GLN A 24 -2.08 52.44 -16.61
N LYS A 25 -1.12 52.86 -17.46
CA LYS A 25 -0.26 51.92 -18.21
C LYS A 25 0.56 51.02 -17.32
N GLN A 26 1.04 51.51 -16.17
CA GLN A 26 1.75 50.68 -15.18
C GLN A 26 0.83 49.65 -14.53
N ARG A 27 -0.38 50.04 -14.10
CA ARG A 27 -1.37 49.10 -13.54
C ARG A 27 -1.83 48.07 -14.56
N GLU A 28 -2.00 48.46 -15.82
CA GLU A 28 -2.33 47.55 -16.92
C GLU A 28 -1.18 46.55 -17.19
N ALA A 29 0.08 47.01 -17.16
CA ALA A 29 1.24 46.13 -17.29
C ALA A 29 1.42 45.17 -16.10
N GLU A 30 1.16 45.62 -14.87
CA GLU A 30 1.16 44.76 -13.68
C GLU A 30 0.01 43.75 -13.68
N GLN A 31 -1.19 44.16 -14.11
CA GLN A 31 -2.32 43.25 -14.30
C GLN A 31 -2.04 42.24 -15.41
N GLN A 32 -1.41 42.64 -16.53
CA GLN A 32 -0.98 41.70 -17.58
C GLN A 32 0.06 40.71 -17.07
N LYS A 33 0.99 41.13 -16.20
CA LYS A 33 1.97 40.24 -15.57
C LYS A 33 1.33 39.22 -14.63
N TYR A 34 0.21 39.56 -13.98
CA TYR A 34 -0.54 38.66 -13.09
C TYR A 34 -1.52 37.73 -13.85
N ASN A 35 -2.07 38.21 -14.97
CA ASN A 35 -3.09 37.49 -15.75
C ASN A 35 -2.49 36.64 -16.90
N ASP A 36 -1.16 36.51 -16.97
CA ASP A 36 -0.47 35.64 -17.92
C ASP A 36 -0.38 34.19 -17.38
N PRO A 37 -1.21 33.24 -17.86
CA PRO A 37 -1.18 31.85 -17.41
C PRO A 37 0.12 31.11 -17.79
N THR A 38 0.97 31.72 -18.63
CA THR A 38 2.26 31.15 -19.05
C THR A 38 3.30 31.18 -17.92
N ASN A 39 3.17 32.10 -16.96
CA ASN A 39 4.11 32.23 -15.84
C ASN A 39 3.99 31.08 -14.83
N THR A 40 2.82 30.48 -14.66
CA THR A 40 2.64 29.32 -13.77
C THR A 40 3.33 28.08 -14.32
N GLN A 41 3.33 27.88 -15.64
CA GLN A 41 4.06 26.78 -16.28
C GLN A 41 5.57 26.99 -16.23
N ASP A 42 6.06 28.22 -16.42
CA ASP A 42 7.49 28.50 -16.36
C ASP A 42 8.02 28.50 -14.91
N LEU A 43 7.21 28.91 -13.94
CA LEU A 43 7.51 28.74 -12.52
C LEU A 43 7.51 27.26 -12.14
N GLN A 44 6.55 26.47 -12.61
CA GLN A 44 6.56 25.02 -12.44
C GLN A 44 7.78 24.38 -13.08
N LYS A 45 8.16 24.76 -14.30
CA LYS A 45 9.37 24.25 -14.98
C LYS A 45 10.64 24.63 -14.24
N LYS A 46 10.73 25.85 -13.71
CA LYS A 46 11.87 26.29 -12.88
C LYS A 46 11.94 25.52 -11.56
N LEU A 47 10.82 25.40 -10.85
CA LEU A 47 10.73 24.60 -9.62
C LEU A 47 11.09 23.13 -9.89
N PHE A 48 10.61 22.56 -10.99
CA PHE A 48 10.91 21.19 -11.38
C PHE A 48 12.38 21.01 -11.79
N GLY A 49 12.96 22.00 -12.48
CA GLY A 49 14.38 22.04 -12.82
C GLY A 49 15.28 22.15 -11.59
N ASP A 50 14.92 23.01 -10.62
CA ASP A 50 15.66 23.15 -9.36
C ASP A 50 15.54 21.88 -8.51
N TRP A 51 14.37 21.23 -8.47
CA TRP A 51 14.16 19.93 -7.83
C TRP A 51 15.00 18.82 -8.48
N MET A 52 15.05 18.76 -9.82
CA MET A 52 15.88 17.79 -10.54
C MET A 52 17.36 18.00 -10.26
N LYS A 53 17.81 19.25 -10.19
CA LYS A 53 19.20 19.59 -9.89
C LYS A 53 19.59 19.22 -8.45
N GLN A 54 18.69 19.43 -7.48
CA GLN A 54 18.88 18.96 -6.10
C GLN A 54 18.97 17.43 -6.02
N LEU A 55 18.14 16.70 -6.79
CA LEU A 55 18.21 15.24 -6.83
C LEU A 55 19.53 14.75 -7.45
N GLU A 56 20.02 15.41 -8.49
CA GLU A 56 21.30 15.10 -9.13
C GLU A 56 22.50 15.40 -8.21
N GLU A 57 22.46 16.50 -7.45
CA GLU A 57 23.47 16.83 -6.44
C GLU A 57 23.46 15.87 -5.23
N LEU A 58 22.30 15.31 -4.88
CA LEU A 58 22.16 14.28 -3.84
C LEU A 58 22.62 12.89 -4.32
N ASP A 59 22.45 12.59 -5.61
CA ASP A 59 22.88 11.34 -6.26
C ASP A 59 24.40 11.32 -6.55
N ALA A 60 25.02 12.49 -6.74
CA ALA A 60 26.47 12.62 -6.93
C ALA A 60 27.31 12.38 -5.65
N GLY A 61 26.67 12.17 -4.49
CA GLY A 61 27.31 12.06 -3.18
C GLY A 61 27.62 10.65 -2.68
N ASP A 62 27.18 9.59 -3.37
CA ASP A 62 27.51 8.21 -2.99
C ASP A 62 27.70 7.36 -4.25
N GLY A 63 28.70 6.48 -4.22
CA GLY A 63 29.12 5.72 -5.39
C GLY A 63 28.02 4.81 -5.93
N GLU A 64 27.83 4.87 -7.25
CA GLU A 64 27.23 3.84 -8.11
C GLU A 64 25.72 3.59 -8.00
N MET A 65 24.91 4.37 -8.75
CA MET A 65 23.95 3.84 -9.72
C MET A 65 23.45 4.97 -10.65
N GLU A 66 24.07 5.15 -11.83
CA GLU A 66 23.47 6.00 -12.88
C GLU A 66 22.15 5.35 -13.31
N VAL A 67 21.03 5.72 -12.66
CA VAL A 67 19.69 5.32 -13.10
C VAL A 67 19.33 6.18 -14.29
N LYS A 68 19.91 5.87 -15.46
CA LYS A 68 19.34 6.31 -16.74
C LYS A 68 17.90 5.80 -16.75
N PRO A 69 16.87 6.67 -16.73
CA PRO A 69 15.49 6.21 -16.74
C PRO A 69 15.29 5.39 -18.02
N VAL A 70 15.07 4.09 -17.84
CA VAL A 70 14.86 3.17 -18.96
C VAL A 70 13.60 3.64 -19.67
N GLN A 71 13.71 3.96 -20.96
CA GLN A 71 12.54 4.33 -21.76
C GLN A 71 11.59 3.12 -21.78
N LEU A 72 10.48 3.26 -21.09
CA LEU A 72 9.39 2.29 -21.07
C LEU A 72 8.89 2.13 -22.51
N GLY A 73 9.22 1.01 -23.15
CA GLY A 73 8.73 0.67 -24.48
C GLY A 73 7.39 -0.06 -24.44
N ASP A 74 6.92 -0.53 -25.59
CA ASP A 74 5.67 -1.29 -25.72
C ASP A 74 5.66 -2.58 -24.86
N ALA A 75 6.83 -3.16 -24.59
CA ALA A 75 6.99 -4.34 -23.73
C ALA A 75 6.55 -4.11 -22.28
N SER A 76 6.83 -2.93 -21.70
CA SER A 76 6.39 -2.57 -20.35
C SER A 76 4.89 -2.27 -20.26
N ILE A 77 4.25 -1.91 -21.37
CA ILE A 77 2.79 -1.70 -21.44
C ILE A 77 2.06 -3.06 -21.42
N ALA A 78 2.65 -4.09 -22.03
CA ALA A 78 2.06 -5.42 -22.11
C ALA A 78 2.33 -6.31 -20.89
N SER A 79 3.40 -6.05 -20.13
CA SER A 79 3.82 -6.90 -19.01
C SER A 79 3.10 -6.54 -17.71
N PRO A 80 2.61 -7.52 -16.92
CA PRO A 80 2.03 -7.28 -15.60
C PRO A 80 3.09 -6.83 -14.57
N PHE A 81 4.37 -7.04 -14.85
CA PHE A 81 5.50 -6.58 -14.02
C PHE A 81 6.52 -5.83 -14.88
N THR A 82 6.99 -4.68 -14.40
CA THR A 82 8.04 -3.88 -15.06
C THR A 82 9.13 -3.56 -14.05
N SER A 83 10.39 -3.86 -14.38
CA SER A 83 11.54 -3.41 -13.58
C SER A 83 11.95 -2.00 -13.96
N LYS A 84 12.28 -1.17 -12.97
CA LYS A 84 12.82 0.18 -13.17
C LYS A 84 14.35 0.19 -13.32
N THR A 85 15.02 -0.87 -12.86
CA THR A 85 16.48 -1.02 -12.94
C THR A 85 16.83 -2.05 -14.00
N SER A 86 17.94 -1.83 -14.72
CA SER A 86 18.46 -2.77 -15.72
C SER A 86 19.20 -3.94 -15.05
N SER A 87 18.52 -4.68 -14.18
CA SER A 87 19.06 -5.85 -13.48
C SER A 87 18.18 -7.08 -13.71
N ILE A 88 18.82 -8.26 -13.82
CA ILE A 88 18.14 -9.56 -13.91
C ILE A 88 17.64 -10.02 -12.53
N GLU A 89 18.21 -9.47 -11.44
CA GLU A 89 17.86 -9.83 -10.06
C GLU A 89 16.38 -9.61 -9.75
N SER A 90 15.75 -8.57 -10.31
CA SER A 90 14.31 -8.31 -10.15
C SER A 90 13.44 -9.49 -10.58
N THR A 91 13.90 -10.29 -11.56
CA THR A 91 13.18 -11.50 -11.99
C THR A 91 13.29 -12.61 -10.94
N LEU A 92 14.46 -12.75 -10.31
CA LEU A 92 14.67 -13.71 -9.22
C LEU A 92 13.83 -13.34 -8.00
N ASP A 93 13.74 -12.05 -7.67
CA ASP A 93 12.95 -11.56 -6.54
C ASP A 93 11.44 -11.78 -6.74
N ILE A 94 10.93 -11.57 -7.96
CA ILE A 94 9.53 -11.90 -8.30
C ILE A 94 9.27 -13.40 -8.10
N ILE A 95 10.20 -14.28 -8.50
CA ILE A 95 10.07 -15.73 -8.32
C ILE A 95 10.12 -16.11 -6.83
N ARG A 96 11.04 -15.52 -6.05
CA ARG A 96 11.13 -15.74 -4.59
C ARG A 96 9.86 -15.30 -3.89
N GLN A 97 9.36 -14.11 -4.23
CA GLN A 97 8.12 -13.57 -3.68
C GLN A 97 6.92 -14.45 -4.05
N GLY A 98 6.81 -14.86 -5.32
CA GLY A 98 5.73 -15.74 -5.77
C GLY A 98 5.70 -17.09 -5.04
N ARG A 99 6.87 -17.67 -4.73
CA ARG A 99 6.96 -18.90 -3.91
C ARG A 99 6.49 -18.67 -2.47
N CYS A 100 6.93 -17.57 -1.86
CA CYS A 100 6.50 -17.20 -0.52
C CYS A 100 4.98 -17.03 -0.49
N THR A 101 4.43 -16.20 -1.38
CA THR A 101 2.99 -15.94 -1.49
C THR A 101 2.17 -17.21 -1.69
N LEU A 102 2.65 -18.17 -2.50
CA LEU A 102 1.96 -19.44 -2.69
C LEU A 102 1.90 -20.26 -1.39
N VAL A 103 3.01 -20.38 -0.66
CA VAL A 103 3.07 -21.08 0.62
C VAL A 103 2.21 -20.37 1.67
N THR A 104 2.30 -19.04 1.76
CA THR A 104 1.46 -18.19 2.61
C THR A 104 -0.02 -18.47 2.35
N THR A 105 -0.44 -18.50 1.08
CA THR A 105 -1.83 -18.79 0.70
C THR A 105 -2.28 -20.19 1.15
N LEU A 106 -1.42 -21.20 0.99
CA LEU A 106 -1.71 -22.56 1.46
C LEU A 106 -1.83 -22.65 2.99
N GLN A 107 -0.97 -21.93 3.72
CA GLN A 107 -1.03 -21.85 5.17
C GLN A 107 -2.30 -21.14 5.64
N MET A 108 -2.69 -20.04 4.98
CA MET A 108 -3.95 -19.34 5.23
C MET A 108 -5.17 -20.28 5.09
N TYR A 109 -5.21 -21.12 4.06
CA TYR A 109 -6.27 -22.12 3.91
C TYR A 109 -6.28 -23.15 5.04
N SER A 110 -5.10 -23.57 5.51
CA SER A 110 -4.99 -24.54 6.60
C SER A 110 -5.48 -23.95 7.93
N ILE A 111 -5.14 -22.69 8.23
CA ILE A 111 -5.64 -21.96 9.40
C ILE A 111 -7.17 -21.87 9.37
N LEU A 112 -7.73 -21.49 8.21
CA LEU A 112 -9.17 -21.35 8.04
C LEU A 112 -9.88 -22.70 8.24
N ALA A 113 -9.38 -23.76 7.63
CA ALA A 113 -9.97 -25.10 7.73
C ALA A 113 -9.98 -25.63 9.18
N LEU A 114 -8.88 -25.46 9.92
CA LEU A 114 -8.80 -25.88 11.32
C LEU A 114 -9.75 -25.08 12.20
N ASN A 115 -9.81 -23.76 12.02
CA ASN A 115 -10.72 -22.90 12.76
C ASN A 115 -12.20 -23.28 12.50
N CYS A 116 -12.57 -23.52 11.24
CA CYS A 116 -13.91 -23.97 10.88
C CYS A 116 -14.25 -25.31 11.53
N MET A 117 -13.31 -26.26 11.57
CA MET A 117 -13.52 -27.57 12.19
C MET A 117 -13.78 -27.47 13.70
N VAL A 118 -12.93 -26.75 14.44
CA VAL A 118 -13.09 -26.56 15.90
C VAL A 118 -14.40 -25.86 16.22
N THR A 119 -14.73 -24.81 15.46
CA THR A 119 -15.99 -24.07 15.62
C THR A 119 -17.20 -24.97 15.35
N ALA A 120 -17.15 -25.79 14.29
CA ALA A 120 -18.23 -26.71 13.95
C ALA A 120 -18.42 -27.81 15.02
N TYR A 121 -17.33 -28.38 15.56
CA TYR A 121 -17.40 -29.35 16.66
C TYR A 121 -18.06 -28.72 17.90
N SER A 122 -17.69 -27.48 18.20
CA SER A 122 -18.19 -26.80 19.39
C SER A 122 -19.65 -26.36 19.23
N LEU A 123 -20.03 -25.91 18.04
CA LEU A 123 -21.43 -25.58 17.74
C LEU A 123 -22.33 -26.82 17.59
N SER A 124 -21.75 -28.02 17.40
CA SER A 124 -22.49 -29.27 17.40
C SER A 124 -22.51 -29.90 18.79
N VAL A 125 -21.42 -30.55 19.21
CA VAL A 125 -21.36 -31.37 20.42
C VAL A 125 -21.51 -30.54 21.69
N LEU A 126 -20.75 -29.45 21.82
CA LEU A 126 -20.80 -28.61 23.04
C LEU A 126 -22.13 -27.87 23.14
N TYR A 127 -22.70 -27.44 22.02
CA TYR A 127 -24.01 -26.79 21.98
C TYR A 127 -25.13 -27.73 22.44
N PHE A 128 -25.11 -29.01 22.03
CA PHE A 128 -26.05 -30.02 22.52
C PHE A 128 -25.85 -30.34 24.01
N ASP A 129 -24.60 -30.29 24.50
CA ASP A 129 -24.27 -30.40 25.92
C ASP A 129 -24.57 -29.09 26.71
N GLY A 130 -25.21 -28.09 26.08
CA GLY A 130 -25.62 -26.82 26.71
C GLY A 130 -24.49 -25.81 26.93
N VAL A 131 -23.26 -26.13 26.54
CA VAL A 131 -22.08 -25.28 26.69
C VAL A 131 -22.03 -24.26 25.55
N LYS A 132 -22.15 -22.98 25.88
CA LYS A 132 -22.08 -21.87 24.92
C LYS A 132 -20.82 -21.05 25.13
N TYR A 133 -20.24 -20.59 24.01
CA TYR A 133 -19.16 -19.62 24.07
C TYR A 133 -19.67 -18.28 24.62
N GLY A 134 -18.88 -17.68 25.51
CA GLY A 134 -19.11 -16.31 25.94
C GLY A 134 -18.67 -15.30 24.87
N ASP A 135 -19.30 -14.13 24.84
CA ASP A 135 -19.00 -13.06 23.87
C ASP A 135 -17.53 -12.64 23.88
N THR A 136 -16.91 -12.62 25.07
CA THR A 136 -15.47 -12.34 25.23
C THR A 136 -14.59 -13.42 24.59
N GLN A 137 -14.95 -14.70 24.72
CA GLN A 137 -14.20 -15.81 24.12
C GLN A 137 -14.26 -15.76 22.59
N MET A 138 -15.45 -15.47 22.05
CA MET A 138 -15.65 -15.31 20.61
C MET A 138 -14.84 -14.12 20.06
N THR A 139 -14.85 -13.00 20.76
CA THR A 139 -14.09 -11.80 20.38
C THR A 139 -12.58 -12.05 20.40
N ILE A 140 -12.06 -12.68 21.46
CA ILE A 140 -10.64 -13.04 21.57
C ILE A 140 -10.24 -14.00 20.44
N THR A 141 -11.06 -15.01 20.15
CA THR A 141 -10.78 -15.98 19.08
C THR A 141 -10.72 -15.28 17.72
N GLY A 142 -11.65 -14.36 17.44
CA GLY A 142 -11.62 -13.54 16.21
C GLY A 142 -10.37 -12.67 16.10
N MET A 143 -9.97 -12.00 17.18
CA MET A 143 -8.74 -11.19 17.21
C MET A 143 -7.49 -12.04 17.01
N MET A 144 -7.45 -13.24 17.60
CA MET A 144 -6.33 -14.18 17.43
C MET A 144 -6.23 -14.66 15.98
N ILE A 145 -7.34 -15.01 15.33
CA ILE A 145 -7.35 -15.40 13.91
C ILE A 145 -6.86 -14.24 13.04
N ALA A 146 -7.32 -13.01 13.30
CA ALA A 146 -6.86 -11.83 12.57
C ALA A 146 -5.35 -11.59 12.73
N ALA A 147 -4.82 -11.74 13.96
CA ALA A 147 -3.39 -11.62 14.22
C ALA A 147 -2.58 -12.72 13.51
N LEU A 148 -3.08 -13.96 13.48
CA LEU A 148 -2.44 -15.06 12.75
C LEU A 148 -2.39 -14.78 11.25
N PHE A 149 -3.48 -14.28 10.66
CA PHE A 149 -3.49 -13.88 9.26
C PHE A 149 -2.48 -12.77 8.98
N PHE A 150 -2.41 -11.76 9.85
CA PHE A 150 -1.45 -10.67 9.72
C PHE A 150 0.00 -11.17 9.74
N PHE A 151 0.36 -12.00 10.71
CA PHE A 151 1.73 -12.54 10.79
C PHE A 151 2.08 -13.44 9.61
N VAL A 152 1.14 -14.26 9.15
CA VAL A 152 1.34 -15.12 7.98
C VAL A 152 1.53 -14.27 6.72
N THR A 153 0.83 -13.14 6.59
CA THR A 153 1.03 -12.22 5.45
C THR A 153 2.37 -11.46 5.49
N GLN A 154 3.00 -11.34 6.65
CA GLN A 154 4.29 -10.68 6.83
C GLN A 154 5.51 -11.62 6.63
N SER A 155 5.31 -12.84 6.15
CA SER A 155 6.40 -13.79 5.94
C SER A 155 7.36 -13.32 4.83
N GLU A 156 8.64 -13.19 5.16
CA GLU A 156 9.68 -12.76 4.21
C GLU A 156 10.03 -13.85 3.18
N PRO A 157 10.33 -13.47 1.92
CA PRO A 157 10.76 -14.41 0.90
C PRO A 157 12.16 -14.97 1.20
N GLN A 158 12.37 -16.26 0.92
CA GLN A 158 13.63 -16.94 1.18
C GLN A 158 14.72 -16.45 0.20
N GLU A 159 15.88 -16.03 0.72
CA GLU A 159 16.99 -15.44 -0.06
C GLU A 159 17.63 -16.40 -1.07
N PHE A 160 17.53 -17.72 -0.85
CA PHE A 160 18.15 -18.73 -1.71
C PHE A 160 17.10 -19.48 -2.55
N LEU A 161 17.36 -19.63 -3.85
CA LEU A 161 16.55 -20.46 -4.73
C LEU A 161 16.93 -21.93 -4.54
N SER A 162 16.21 -22.65 -3.67
CA SER A 162 16.26 -24.12 -3.68
C SER A 162 15.49 -24.66 -4.89
N ALA A 163 16.02 -25.73 -5.52
CA ALA A 163 15.41 -26.42 -6.66
C ALA A 163 14.08 -27.11 -6.33
N GLN A 164 13.74 -27.27 -5.05
CA GLN A 164 12.48 -27.84 -4.61
C GLN A 164 11.31 -26.86 -4.87
N GLN A 165 10.42 -27.20 -5.80
CA GLN A 165 9.25 -26.38 -6.13
C GLN A 165 8.18 -26.51 -5.03
N PRO A 166 7.60 -25.40 -4.51
CA PRO A 166 6.45 -25.47 -3.62
C PRO A 166 5.26 -26.10 -4.33
N HIS A 167 4.44 -26.85 -3.60
CA HIS A 167 3.25 -27.48 -4.15
C HIS A 167 2.26 -26.40 -4.60
N VAL A 168 1.83 -26.44 -5.86
CA VAL A 168 0.97 -25.41 -6.48
C VAL A 168 -0.52 -25.64 -6.28
N SER A 169 -0.91 -26.83 -5.80
CA SER A 169 -2.31 -27.20 -5.61
C SER A 169 -2.61 -27.48 -4.15
N VAL A 170 -3.68 -26.88 -3.65
CA VAL A 170 -4.29 -27.17 -2.34
C VAL A 170 -4.66 -28.65 -2.23
N PHE A 171 -5.05 -29.26 -3.36
CA PHE A 171 -5.46 -30.66 -3.46
C PHE A 171 -4.30 -31.61 -3.76
N CYS A 172 -3.07 -31.25 -3.37
CA CYS A 172 -1.97 -32.19 -3.37
C CYS A 172 -2.21 -33.23 -2.26
N PRO A 173 -2.08 -34.55 -2.53
CA PRO A 173 -2.32 -35.59 -1.53
C PRO A 173 -1.48 -35.38 -0.26
N TYR A 174 -0.27 -34.83 -0.38
CA TYR A 174 0.58 -34.50 0.78
C TYR A 174 -0.07 -33.44 1.68
N ILE A 175 -0.54 -32.33 1.12
CA ILE A 175 -1.16 -31.23 1.87
C ILE A 175 -2.50 -31.68 2.45
N VAL A 176 -3.32 -32.36 1.65
CA VAL A 176 -4.63 -32.87 2.09
C VAL A 176 -4.45 -33.89 3.21
N LEU A 177 -3.53 -34.85 3.07
CA LEU A 177 -3.26 -35.84 4.10
C LEU A 177 -2.75 -35.19 5.39
N SER A 178 -1.85 -34.21 5.27
CA SER A 178 -1.38 -33.43 6.43
C SER A 178 -2.52 -32.68 7.11
N LEU A 179 -3.39 -32.01 6.35
CA LEU A 179 -4.53 -31.25 6.88
C LEU A 179 -5.56 -32.18 7.54
N VAL A 180 -5.89 -33.30 6.91
CA VAL A 180 -6.77 -34.32 7.47
C VAL A 180 -6.17 -34.89 8.75
N GLY A 181 -4.87 -35.19 8.77
CA GLY A 181 -4.16 -35.62 9.96
C GLY A 181 -4.28 -34.61 11.10
N GLN A 182 -4.00 -33.32 10.82
CA GLN A 182 -4.15 -32.25 11.80
C GLN A 182 -5.60 -32.13 12.32
N ILE A 183 -6.59 -32.20 11.42
CA ILE A 183 -8.01 -32.17 11.78
C ILE A 183 -8.35 -33.33 12.70
N LEU A 184 -7.96 -34.56 12.35
CA LEU A 184 -8.22 -35.75 13.16
C LEU A 184 -7.54 -35.65 14.53
N THR A 185 -6.29 -35.20 14.59
CA THR A 185 -5.58 -35.01 15.86
C THR A 185 -6.28 -33.97 16.73
N HIS A 186 -6.65 -32.80 16.20
CA HIS A 186 -7.36 -31.77 16.96
C HIS A 186 -8.73 -32.26 17.43
N LEU A 187 -9.49 -32.94 16.57
CA LEU A 187 -10.79 -33.51 16.90
C LEU A 187 -10.66 -34.57 18.01
N CYS A 188 -9.69 -35.48 17.91
CA CYS A 188 -9.40 -36.48 18.94
C CYS A 188 -9.07 -35.82 20.28
N ILE A 189 -8.20 -34.81 20.28
CA ILE A 189 -7.85 -34.07 21.51
C ILE A 189 -9.08 -33.38 22.09
N LEU A 190 -9.91 -32.71 21.27
CA LEU A 190 -11.15 -32.08 21.74
C LEU A 190 -12.12 -33.11 22.32
N MET A 191 -12.35 -34.24 21.65
CA MET A 191 -13.22 -35.30 22.14
C MET A 191 -12.73 -35.89 23.47
N LEU A 192 -11.42 -36.12 23.59
CA LEU A 192 -10.81 -36.57 24.83
C LEU A 192 -10.96 -35.51 25.92
N ALA A 193 -10.64 -34.24 25.63
CA ALA A 193 -10.79 -33.15 26.59
C ALA A 193 -12.23 -33.03 27.11
N VAL A 194 -13.23 -33.10 26.22
CA VAL A 194 -14.64 -33.10 26.62
C VAL A 194 -14.96 -34.31 27.48
N LYS A 195 -14.57 -35.52 27.06
CA LYS A 195 -14.82 -36.75 27.82
C LYS A 195 -14.20 -36.71 29.21
N TRP A 196 -13.01 -36.16 29.34
CA TRP A 196 -12.30 -35.98 30.62
C TRP A 196 -12.90 -34.87 31.47
N SER A 197 -13.50 -33.84 30.86
CA SER A 197 -14.19 -32.76 31.56
C SER A 197 -15.55 -33.18 32.12
N LYS A 198 -16.28 -34.09 31.45
CA LYS A 198 -17.62 -34.54 31.88
C LYS A 198 -17.75 -34.90 33.38
N PRO A 199 -16.82 -35.63 34.02
CA PRO A 199 -16.91 -35.92 35.47
C PRO A 199 -16.74 -34.70 36.39
N TYR A 200 -16.24 -33.58 35.88
CA TYR A 200 -16.03 -32.34 36.65
C TYR A 200 -17.05 -31.24 36.30
N THR A 201 -17.89 -31.47 35.30
CA THR A 201 -18.96 -30.53 34.95
C THR A 201 -20.06 -30.64 36.01
N PRO A 202 -20.38 -29.54 36.74
CA PRO A 202 -21.49 -29.56 37.68
C PRO A 202 -22.75 -29.94 36.91
N THR A 203 -23.38 -31.04 37.33
CA THR A 203 -24.69 -31.44 36.80
C THR A 203 -25.70 -30.56 37.51
N ASP A 204 -26.33 -29.65 36.78
CA ASP A 204 -27.45 -28.87 37.32
C ASP A 204 -28.58 -29.86 37.68
N GLU A 205 -28.82 -30.07 38.97
CA GLU A 205 -30.13 -30.52 39.50
C GLU A 205 -31.15 -29.38 39.41
#